data_AF-A0A9Q9M2J8-F1
#
_entry.id   AF-A0A9Q9M2J8-F1
#
_cell.length_a   1.000
_cell.length_b   1.000
_cell.length_c   1.000
_cell.angle_alpha   90.00
_cell.angle_beta   90.00
_cell.angle_gamma   90.00
#
_symmetry.space_group_name_H-M   'P 1'
#
loop_
_entity.id
_entity.type
_entity.pdbx_description
1 polymer ?
#
loop_
_entity_poly.entity_id
_entity_poly.type
_entity_poly.pdbx_seq_one_letter_code
_entity_poly.pdbx_strand_id
1 'polypeptide(L)'
;MQTGRVEGFTRVLGKSQGYLGLPLRDEVIECAVSGAGTPCMVAAWHPTPDELAALNRGAAVHVRIHGTAHPPIMLGVGPEPDQV
;
A
#
# COMPACT_ATOMS: atom_id res chain seq x y z
N MET A 1 -5.62 0.65 -7.88
CA MET A 1 -4.27 1.23 -7.86
C MET A 1 -3.31 0.23 -8.44
N GLN A 2 -2.15 0.67 -8.92
CA GLN A 2 -1.10 -0.19 -9.46
C GLN A 2 0.15 -0.11 -8.60
N THR A 3 0.81 -1.24 -8.39
CA THR A 3 2.09 -1.29 -7.67
C THR A 3 3.18 -0.64 -8.52
N GLY A 4 3.90 0.31 -7.93
CA GLY A 4 5.08 0.94 -8.50
C GLY A 4 6.37 0.36 -7.95
N ARG A 5 7.48 0.61 -8.65
CA ARG A 5 8.81 0.46 -8.05
C ARG A 5 9.10 1.70 -7.21
N VAL A 6 9.13 1.55 -5.89
CA VAL A 6 9.60 2.60 -4.99
C VAL A 6 11.08 2.89 -5.24
N GLU A 7 11.48 4.15 -5.15
CA GLU A 7 12.89 4.55 -5.27
C GLU A 7 13.75 3.83 -4.22
N GLY A 8 14.88 3.27 -4.65
CA GLY A 8 15.77 2.52 -3.76
C GLY A 8 15.18 1.19 -3.26
N PHE A 9 14.26 0.56 -3.99
CA PHE A 9 13.71 -0.75 -3.61
C PHE A 9 14.82 -1.77 -3.30
N THR A 10 14.63 -2.56 -2.25
CA THR A 10 15.61 -3.53 -1.75
C THR A 10 15.25 -4.96 -2.16
N ARG A 11 13.95 -5.28 -2.28
CA ARG A 11 13.47 -6.62 -2.65
C ARG A 11 12.07 -6.61 -3.24
N VAL A 12 11.64 -7.77 -3.74
CA VAL A 12 10.28 -8.03 -4.24
C VAL A 12 9.68 -9.19 -3.45
N LEU A 13 8.54 -8.99 -2.81
CA LEU A 13 7.83 -10.04 -2.05
C LEU A 13 6.62 -10.60 -2.82
N GLY A 14 6.13 -11.77 -2.41
CA GLY A 14 4.86 -12.35 -2.87
C GLY A 14 4.88 -13.00 -4.27
N LYS A 15 5.89 -12.74 -5.11
CA LYS A 15 5.96 -13.30 -6.46
C LYS A 15 5.94 -14.84 -6.50
N SER A 16 6.67 -15.49 -5.60
CA SER A 16 6.72 -16.96 -5.49
C SER A 16 5.43 -17.59 -4.96
N GLN A 17 4.49 -16.78 -4.44
CA GLN A 17 3.20 -17.22 -3.91
C GLN A 17 2.07 -17.05 -4.94
N GLY A 18 2.39 -16.70 -6.19
CA GLY A 18 1.41 -16.49 -7.27
C GLY A 18 0.89 -15.05 -7.39
N TYR A 19 1.38 -14.11 -6.59
CA TYR A 19 1.03 -12.69 -6.73
C TYR A 19 1.92 -11.98 -7.77
N LEU A 20 1.49 -10.80 -8.23
CA LEU A 20 2.22 -9.96 -9.20
C LEU A 20 3.63 -9.52 -8.72
N GLY A 21 3.93 -9.71 -7.43
CA GLY A 21 5.16 -9.26 -6.80
C GLY A 21 5.01 -7.82 -6.30
N LEU A 22 5.43 -7.57 -5.07
CA LEU A 22 5.39 -6.24 -4.45
C LEU A 22 6.83 -5.75 -4.25
N PRO A 23 7.33 -4.83 -5.10
CA PRO A 23 8.60 -4.15 -4.88
C PRO A 23 8.50 -3.26 -3.64
N LEU A 24 9.49 -3.38 -2.76
CA LEU A 24 9.53 -2.62 -1.52
C LEU A 24 10.95 -2.29 -1.11
N ARG A 25 11.06 -1.20 -0.36
CA ARG A 25 12.28 -0.73 0.28
C ARG A 25 12.19 -0.94 1.78
N ASP A 26 13.21 -1.55 2.34
CA ASP A 26 13.42 -1.58 3.79
C ASP A 26 13.98 -0.25 4.25
N GLU A 27 13.45 0.26 5.35
CA GLU A 27 13.96 1.46 5.99
C GLU A 27 13.81 1.37 7.50
N VAL A 28 14.48 2.28 8.20
CA VAL A 28 14.41 2.40 9.65
C VAL A 28 13.84 3.78 9.95
N ILE A 29 12.76 3.82 10.72
CA ILE A 29 12.01 5.05 11.01
C ILE A 29 11.97 5.35 12.50
N GLU A 30 11.74 6.61 12.82
CA GLU A 30 11.32 7.05 14.15
C GLU A 30 9.81 6.85 14.28
N CYS A 31 9.37 5.94 15.14
CA CYS A 31 7.96 5.67 15.38
C CYS A 31 7.53 6.19 16.75
N ALA A 32 6.47 7.00 16.82
CA ALA A 32 5.96 7.53 18.08
C ALA A 32 5.52 6.44 19.08
N VAL A 33 5.17 5.25 18.60
CA VAL A 33 4.70 4.12 19.43
C VAL A 33 5.81 3.10 19.68
N SER A 34 6.62 2.79 18.65
CA SER A 34 7.65 1.73 18.71
C SER A 34 9.07 2.25 18.99
N GLY A 35 9.26 3.58 19.01
CA GLY A 35 10.53 4.23 19.32
C GLY A 35 11.44 4.44 18.12
N ALA A 36 12.65 4.94 18.44
CA ALA A 36 13.72 5.15 17.49
C ALA A 36 14.25 3.83 16.93
N GLY A 37 14.65 3.82 15.66
CA GLY A 37 15.24 2.64 15.06
C GLY A 37 14.24 1.55 14.65
N THR A 38 12.96 1.88 14.44
CA THR A 38 11.91 0.90 14.10
C THR A 38 12.04 0.42 12.65
N PRO A 39 12.19 -0.89 12.37
CA PRO A 39 12.20 -1.41 11.01
C PRO A 39 10.85 -1.21 10.32
N CYS A 40 10.88 -0.74 9.07
CA CYS A 40 9.72 -0.46 8.25
C CYS A 40 9.95 -0.93 6.80
N MET A 41 8.86 -1.16 6.08
CA MET A 41 8.86 -1.50 4.66
C MET A 41 7.93 -0.55 3.91
N VAL A 42 8.42 0.05 2.83
CA VAL A 42 7.65 0.98 2.00
C VAL A 42 7.45 0.39 0.61
N ALA A 43 6.22 0.49 0.10
CA ALA A 43 5.86 0.15 -1.26
C ALA A 43 5.15 1.35 -1.91
N ALA A 44 5.36 1.55 -3.21
CA ALA A 44 4.69 2.61 -3.96
C ALA A 44 3.41 2.09 -4.63
N TRP A 45 2.35 2.88 -4.59
CA TRP A 45 1.10 2.61 -5.29
C TRP A 45 0.66 3.87 -6.02
N HIS A 46 0.28 3.70 -7.29
CA HIS A 46 -0.18 4.78 -8.14
C HIS A 46 -1.66 4.58 -8.47
N PRO A 47 -2.53 5.56 -8.19
CA PRO A 47 -3.91 5.49 -8.66
C PRO A 47 -3.95 5.60 -10.18
N THR A 48 -4.95 4.99 -10.80
CA THR A 48 -5.32 5.34 -12.17
C THR A 48 -5.93 6.75 -12.21
N PRO A 49 -6.06 7.39 -13.38
CA PRO A 49 -6.73 8.70 -13.48
C PRO A 49 -8.14 8.72 -12.86
N ASP A 50 -8.94 7.68 -13.09
CA ASP A 50 -10.30 7.57 -12.54
C ASP A 50 -10.29 7.40 -11.02
N GLU A 51 -9.37 6.59 -10.51
CA GLU A 51 -9.17 6.41 -9.06
C GLU A 51 -8.71 7.71 -8.40
N LEU A 52 -7.79 8.44 -9.03
CA LEU A 52 -7.35 9.74 -8.55
C LEU A 52 -8.49 10.76 -8.52
N ALA A 53 -9.34 10.74 -9.56
CA ALA A 53 -10.53 11.59 -9.60
C ALA A 53 -11.50 11.25 -8.47
N ALA A 54 -11.72 9.97 -8.16
CA ALA A 54 -12.55 9.54 -7.03
C ALA A 54 -11.95 9.95 -5.68
N LEU A 55 -10.63 9.80 -5.50
CA LEU A 55 -9.93 10.29 -4.31
C LEU A 55 -10.11 11.81 -4.13
N ASN A 56 -10.00 12.58 -5.20
CA ASN A 56 -10.24 14.03 -5.17
C ASN A 56 -11.70 14.39 -4.83
N ARG A 57 -12.66 13.48 -5.07
CA ARG A 57 -14.06 13.61 -4.63
C ARG A 57 -14.30 13.10 -3.21
N GLY A 58 -13.25 12.69 -2.50
CA GLY A 58 -13.33 12.26 -1.10
C GLY A 58 -13.47 10.75 -0.90
N ALA A 59 -13.35 9.93 -1.97
CA ALA A 59 -13.29 8.48 -1.79
C ALA A 59 -12.07 8.09 -0.93
N ALA A 60 -12.23 7.07 -0.09
CA ALA A 60 -11.17 6.60 0.79
C ALA A 60 -10.17 5.68 0.07
N VAL A 61 -8.94 5.62 0.56
CA VAL A 61 -8.02 4.51 0.22
C VAL A 61 -8.36 3.31 1.09
N HIS A 62 -8.68 2.19 0.47
CA HIS A 62 -8.96 0.92 1.15
C HIS A 62 -7.73 0.02 1.13
N VAL A 63 -7.29 -0.42 2.32
CA VAL A 63 -6.39 -1.56 2.46
C VAL A 63 -7.22 -2.83 2.70
N ARG A 64 -6.91 -3.89 1.96
CA ARG A 64 -7.51 -5.22 2.14
C ARG A 64 -6.42 -6.18 2.58
N ILE A 65 -6.65 -6.89 3.68
CA ILE A 65 -5.78 -7.95 4.21
C ILE A 65 -6.47 -9.28 3.90
N HIS A 66 -5.79 -10.19 3.20
CA HIS A 66 -6.41 -11.41 2.70
C HIS A 66 -6.23 -12.56 3.71
N GLY A 67 -7.34 -13.01 4.30
CA GLY A 67 -7.38 -14.15 5.22
C GLY A 67 -7.67 -13.75 6.66
N THR A 68 -7.41 -14.66 7.60
CA THR A 68 -7.70 -14.50 9.04
C THR A 68 -6.44 -14.32 9.90
N ALA A 69 -5.25 -14.49 9.32
CA ALA A 69 -3.95 -14.13 9.86
C ALA A 69 -3.26 -13.20 8.85
N HIS A 70 -2.35 -12.34 9.29
CA HIS A 70 -1.71 -11.35 8.40
C HIS A 70 -0.73 -12.02 7.42
N PRO A 71 -1.17 -12.31 6.19
CA PRO A 71 -0.55 -11.75 4.98
C PRO A 71 -1.62 -11.42 3.90
N PRO A 72 -1.31 -11.55 2.61
CA PRO A 72 -1.29 -10.50 1.54
C PRO A 72 -2.11 -9.22 1.73
N ILE A 73 -1.56 -8.08 1.31
CA ILE A 73 -2.28 -6.78 1.27
C ILE A 73 -2.58 -6.31 -0.16
N MET A 74 -3.68 -5.59 -0.32
CA MET A 74 -4.05 -4.89 -1.56
C MET A 74 -4.54 -3.47 -1.23
N LEU A 75 -4.12 -2.49 -2.03
CA LEU A 75 -4.64 -1.13 -1.98
C LEU A 75 -5.57 -0.85 -3.16
N GLY A 76 -6.68 -0.16 -2.87
CA GLY A 76 -7.62 0.32 -3.88
C GLY A 76 -8.38 1.55 -3.39
N VAL A 77 -9.21 2.11 -4.25
CA VAL A 77 -10.09 3.23 -3.90
C VAL A 77 -11.48 2.68 -3.52
N GLY A 78 -12.03 3.20 -2.43
CA GLY A 78 -13.37 2.89 -1.94
C GLY A 78 -14.46 3.60 -2.76
N PRO A 79 -15.74 3.37 -2.44
CA PRO A 79 -16.80 4.20 -3.00
C PRO A 79 -16.62 5.65 -2.56
N GLU A 80 -17.12 6.57 -3.37
CA GLU A 80 -17.27 7.96 -2.96
C GLU A 80 -18.25 8.05 -1.79
N PRO A 81 -18.01 8.95 -0.83
CA PRO A 81 -18.95 9.18 0.25
C PRO A 81 -20.29 9.68 -0.30
N ASP A 82 -21.40 9.28 0.34
CA ASP A 82 -22.69 9.88 0.05
C ASP A 82 -22.62 11.40 0.30
N GLN A 83 -23.21 12.19 -0.59
CA GLN A 83 -23.28 13.64 -0.38
C GLN A 83 -24.18 13.90 0.83
N VAL A 84 -23.57 14.40 1.92
CA VAL A 84 -24.27 14.88 3.13
C VAL A 84 -24.80 16.28 2.88
#